data_AF-A0ABD5UW34-F1
#
_entry.id   AF-A0ABD5UW34-F1
#
_cell.length_a   1.000
_cell.length_b   1.000
_cell.length_c   1.000
_cell.angle_alpha   90.00
_cell.angle_beta   90.00
_cell.angle_gamma   90.00
#
_symmetry.space_group_name_H-M   'P 1'
#
loop_
_entity.id
_entity.type
_entity.pdbx_description
1 polymer ?
#
loop_
_entity_poly.entity_id
_entity_poly.type
_entity_poly.pdbx_seq_one_letter_code
_entity_poly.pdbx_strand_id
1 'polypeptide(L)'
;MTKALKSSGFLGLAVMMAVGLHQSIILSSGGAVPPWMIGGHAHLGVLSILAIVMGFAVPALGVAGTLRTAVTVLFVAGQWGVPLTVWIGEGAGLTFLMPTTLLWGGALIVSMLIMLYHTLTADAGSGGAGAAGVAPADD
;
A
#
# COMPACT_ATOMS: atom_id res chain seq x y z
N MET A 1 -9.09 -12.19 2.42
CA MET A 1 -8.86 -10.80 1.97
C MET A 1 -7.39 -10.42 1.84
N THR A 2 -6.44 -11.15 2.41
CA THR A 2 -5.00 -10.84 2.28
C THR A 2 -4.42 -10.99 0.89
N LYS A 3 -5.05 -11.83 0.06
CA LYS A 3 -4.79 -11.87 -1.39
C LYS A 3 -5.03 -10.51 -2.05
N ALA A 4 -6.03 -9.73 -1.61
CA ALA A 4 -6.35 -8.43 -2.20
C ALA A 4 -5.27 -7.38 -1.91
N LEU A 5 -4.76 -7.33 -0.68
CA LEU A 5 -3.63 -6.46 -0.31
C LEU A 5 -2.37 -6.81 -1.11
N LYS A 6 -2.02 -8.10 -1.17
CA LYS A 6 -0.86 -8.57 -1.94
C LYS A 6 -1.02 -8.29 -3.44
N SER A 7 -2.18 -8.61 -4.02
CA SER A 7 -2.43 -8.37 -5.44
C SER A 7 -2.44 -6.88 -5.77
N SER A 8 -3.05 -6.05 -4.93
CA SER A 8 -3.02 -4.59 -5.06
C SER A 8 -1.60 -4.05 -4.98
N GLY A 9 -0.79 -4.56 -4.06
CA GLY A 9 0.61 -4.19 -3.94
C GLY A 9 1.45 -4.60 -5.14
N PHE A 10 1.35 -5.85 -5.61
CA PHE A 10 2.07 -6.28 -6.82
C PHE A 10 1.63 -5.50 -8.07
N LEU A 11 0.33 -5.24 -8.21
CA LEU A 11 -0.19 -4.43 -9.31
C LEU A 11 0.36 -2.99 -9.24
N GLY A 12 0.34 -2.37 -8.05
CA GLY A 12 0.86 -1.03 -7.88
C GLY A 12 2.37 -0.93 -8.12
N LEU A 13 3.15 -1.95 -7.74
CA LEU A 13 4.57 -2.05 -8.10
C LEU A 13 4.79 -2.17 -9.61
N ALA A 14 3.97 -2.97 -10.31
CA ALA A 14 4.05 -3.08 -11.76
C ALA A 14 3.75 -1.74 -12.45
N VAL A 15 2.73 -1.02 -11.99
CA VAL A 15 2.41 0.33 -12.48
C VAL A 15 3.57 1.29 -12.18
N MET A 16 4.15 1.24 -10.99
CA MET A 16 5.28 2.09 -10.61
C MET A 16 6.52 1.84 -11.49
N MET A 17 6.80 0.57 -11.83
CA MET A 17 7.85 0.23 -12.81
C MET A 17 7.56 0.82 -14.19
N ALA A 18 6.32 0.71 -14.69
CA ALA A 18 5.94 1.30 -15.96
C ALA A 18 6.11 2.83 -15.97
N VAL A 19 5.67 3.51 -14.90
CA VAL A 19 5.83 4.97 -14.75
C VAL A 19 7.31 5.33 -14.67
N GLY A 20 8.12 4.59 -13.90
CA GLY A 20 9.56 4.84 -13.78
C GLY A 20 10.30 4.69 -15.11
N LEU A 21 9.94 3.68 -15.91
CA LEU A 21 10.47 3.52 -17.26
C LEU A 21 10.08 4.69 -18.17
N HIS A 22 8.84 5.17 -18.09
CA HIS A 22 8.40 6.34 -18.86
C HIS A 22 9.17 7.61 -18.46
N GLN A 23 9.39 7.83 -17.16
CA GLN A 23 10.23 8.92 -16.66
C GLN A 23 11.66 8.82 -17.21
N SER A 24 12.23 7.62 -17.26
CA SER A 24 13.56 7.39 -17.83
C SER A 24 13.62 7.72 -19.32
N ILE A 25 12.57 7.42 -20.10
CA ILE A 25 12.46 7.79 -21.52
C ILE A 25 12.41 9.32 -21.69
N ILE A 26 11.66 10.03 -20.83
CA ILE A 26 11.60 11.49 -20.88
C ILE A 26 13.00 12.08 -20.63
N LEU A 27 13.68 11.60 -19.59
CA LEU A 27 15.03 12.06 -19.25
C LEU A 27 16.03 11.77 -20.37
N SER A 28 15.98 10.58 -20.98
CA SER A 28 16.91 10.22 -22.06
C SER A 28 16.67 11.02 -23.35
N SER A 29 15.46 11.53 -23.55
CA SER A 29 15.13 12.46 -24.64
C SER A 29 15.55 13.93 -24.36
N GLY A 30 16.15 14.21 -23.21
CA GLY A 30 16.55 15.56 -22.79
C GLY A 30 15.42 16.40 -22.16
N GLY A 31 14.26 15.79 -21.91
CA GLY A 31 13.14 16.43 -21.24
C GLY A 31 13.23 16.39 -19.71
N ALA A 32 12.51 17.30 -19.04
CA ALA A 32 12.33 17.26 -17.59
C ALA A 32 11.07 16.47 -17.22
N VAL A 33 11.16 15.60 -16.21
CA VAL A 33 10.01 14.85 -15.71
C VAL A 33 9.05 15.79 -14.97
N PRO A 34 7.76 15.80 -15.31
CA PRO A 34 6.77 16.63 -14.60
C PRO A 34 6.63 16.27 -13.12
N PRO A 35 6.45 17.26 -12.21
CA PRO A 35 6.35 17.02 -10.76
C PRO A 35 5.25 16.04 -10.35
N TRP A 36 4.04 16.15 -10.93
CA TRP A 36 2.93 15.23 -10.67
C TRP A 36 3.28 13.76 -10.95
N MET A 37 4.13 13.51 -11.95
CA MET A 37 4.55 12.16 -12.31
C MET A 37 5.50 11.59 -11.25
N ILE A 38 6.42 12.43 -10.76
CA ILE A 38 7.34 12.09 -9.66
C ILE A 38 6.55 11.83 -8.38
N GLY A 39 5.65 12.74 -8.03
CA GLY A 39 4.82 12.67 -6.82
C GLY A 39 3.98 11.39 -6.77
N GLY A 40 3.25 11.09 -7.84
CA GLY A 40 2.42 9.87 -7.87
C GLY A 40 3.25 8.59 -7.97
N HIS A 41 4.38 8.58 -8.68
CA HIS A 41 5.32 7.44 -8.70
C HIS A 41 5.85 7.12 -7.30
N ALA A 42 6.30 8.13 -6.57
CA ALA A 42 6.86 7.97 -5.23
C ALA A 42 5.82 7.43 -4.23
N HIS A 43 4.62 8.02 -4.20
CA HIS A 43 3.54 7.56 -3.33
C HIS A 43 3.08 6.15 -3.68
N LEU A 44 2.84 5.87 -4.96
CA LEU A 44 2.41 4.53 -5.36
C LEU A 44 3.46 3.47 -5.03
N GLY A 45 4.75 3.77 -5.21
CA GLY A 45 5.85 2.86 -4.89
C GLY A 45 5.86 2.43 -3.43
N VAL A 46 5.95 3.39 -2.51
CA VAL A 46 6.01 3.09 -1.07
C VAL A 46 4.71 2.43 -0.58
N LEU A 47 3.55 2.90 -1.02
CA LEU A 47 2.26 2.36 -0.58
C LEU A 47 2.03 0.94 -1.10
N SER A 48 2.56 0.61 -2.28
CA SER A 48 2.46 -0.74 -2.86
C SER A 48 3.32 -1.76 -2.12
N ILE A 49 4.52 -1.38 -1.67
CA ILE A 49 5.34 -2.23 -0.79
C ILE A 49 4.63 -2.45 0.53
N LEU A 50 4.12 -1.38 1.15
CA LEU A 50 3.36 -1.47 2.39
C LEU A 50 2.09 -2.32 2.24
N ALA A 51 1.42 -2.30 1.08
CA ALA A 51 0.28 -3.19 0.82
C ALA A 51 0.67 -4.67 0.90
N ILE A 52 1.82 -5.03 0.32
CA ILE A 52 2.34 -6.40 0.38
C ILE A 52 2.67 -6.77 1.84
N VAL A 53 3.40 -5.91 2.54
CA VAL A 53 3.75 -6.09 3.97
C VAL A 53 2.49 -6.26 4.81
N MET A 54 1.50 -5.41 4.62
CA MET A 54 0.19 -5.51 5.27
C MET A 54 -0.52 -6.83 4.96
N GLY A 55 -0.41 -7.31 3.72
CA GLY A 55 -0.92 -8.62 3.32
C GLY A 55 -0.31 -9.80 4.09
N PHE A 56 0.90 -9.64 4.64
CA PHE A 56 1.55 -10.60 5.53
C PHE A 56 1.31 -10.31 7.02
N ALA A 57 1.25 -9.03 7.41
CA ALA A 57 1.07 -8.62 8.80
C ALA A 57 -0.35 -8.90 9.32
N VAL A 58 -1.39 -8.65 8.52
CA VAL A 58 -2.80 -8.84 8.93
C VAL A 58 -3.08 -10.26 9.44
N PRO A 59 -2.67 -11.36 8.74
CA PRO A 59 -2.82 -12.71 9.26
C PRO A 59 -1.90 -13.02 10.42
N ALA A 60 -0.64 -12.57 10.35
CA ALA A 60 0.37 -12.87 11.37
C ALA A 60 -0.01 -12.30 12.74
N LEU A 61 -0.67 -11.14 12.75
CA LEU A 61 -1.19 -10.49 13.95
C LEU A 61 -2.59 -10.98 14.35
N GLY A 62 -3.15 -11.98 13.67
CA GLY A 62 -4.48 -12.52 14.00
C GLY A 62 -5.65 -11.59 13.69
N VAL A 63 -5.46 -10.54 12.90
CA VAL A 63 -6.53 -9.58 12.55
C VAL A 63 -7.60 -10.28 11.71
N ALA A 64 -8.81 -10.37 12.25
CA ALA A 64 -9.90 -11.17 11.70
C ALA A 64 -11.22 -10.38 11.55
N GLY A 65 -12.26 -11.07 11.06
CA GLY A 65 -13.61 -10.53 10.93
C GLY A 65 -13.70 -9.19 10.19
N THR A 66 -14.50 -8.28 10.73
CA THR A 66 -14.76 -6.93 10.20
C THR A 66 -13.51 -6.05 10.23
N LEU A 67 -12.64 -6.21 11.23
CA LEU A 67 -11.42 -5.41 11.37
C LEU A 67 -10.47 -5.64 10.20
N ARG A 68 -10.29 -6.90 9.81
CA ARG A 68 -9.53 -7.30 8.62
C ARG A 68 -10.11 -6.70 7.35
N THR A 69 -11.43 -6.67 7.22
CA THR A 69 -12.10 -6.06 6.07
C THR A 69 -11.87 -4.56 6.04
N ALA A 70 -12.05 -3.87 7.17
CA ALA A 70 -11.82 -2.43 7.28
C ALA A 70 -10.39 -2.05 6.91
N VAL A 71 -9.38 -2.70 7.52
CA VAL A 71 -7.97 -2.49 7.19
C VAL A 71 -7.69 -2.73 5.71
N THR A 72 -8.17 -3.84 5.16
CA THR A 72 -7.94 -4.17 3.74
C THR A 72 -8.53 -3.09 2.82
N VAL A 73 -9.80 -2.72 3.02
CA VAL A 73 -10.50 -1.79 2.13
C VAL A 73 -9.93 -0.38 2.26
N LEU A 74 -9.74 0.10 3.48
CA LEU A 74 -9.18 1.44 3.73
C LEU A 74 -7.77 1.56 3.16
N PHE A 75 -6.93 0.54 3.36
CA PHE A 75 -5.57 0.55 2.84
C PHE A 75 -5.55 0.54 1.30
N VAL A 76 -6.31 -0.36 0.66
CA VAL A 76 -6.35 -0.45 -0.81
C VAL A 76 -6.92 0.82 -1.42
N ALA A 77 -8.00 1.37 -0.86
CA ALA A 77 -8.59 2.62 -1.32
C ALA A 77 -7.59 3.79 -1.21
N GLY A 78 -6.90 3.90 -0.07
CA GLY A 78 -5.88 4.92 0.15
C GLY A 78 -4.65 4.75 -0.75
N GLN A 79 -4.18 3.52 -0.93
CA GLN A 79 -3.02 3.16 -1.77
C GLN A 79 -3.20 3.68 -3.20
N TRP A 80 -4.39 3.52 -3.76
CA TRP A 80 -4.69 3.97 -5.12
C TRP A 80 -5.15 5.42 -5.17
N GLY A 81 -5.96 5.86 -4.21
CA GLY A 81 -6.56 7.19 -4.20
C GLY A 81 -5.52 8.31 -4.13
N VAL A 82 -4.50 8.19 -3.30
CA VAL A 82 -3.44 9.22 -3.17
C VAL A 82 -2.67 9.44 -4.49
N PRO A 83 -2.03 8.42 -5.10
CA PRO A 83 -1.31 8.64 -6.34
C PRO A 83 -2.22 9.01 -7.52
N LEU A 84 -3.43 8.45 -7.61
CA LEU A 84 -4.37 8.80 -8.68
C LEU A 84 -4.84 10.24 -8.59
N THR A 85 -5.09 10.77 -7.39
CA THR A 85 -5.47 12.18 -7.21
C THR A 85 -4.35 13.13 -7.59
N VAL A 86 -3.09 12.77 -7.34
CA VAL A 86 -1.93 13.55 -7.84
C VAL A 86 -1.87 13.51 -9.36
N TRP A 87 -1.95 12.33 -9.98
CA TRP A 87 -1.87 12.20 -11.44
C TRP A 87 -3.02 12.88 -12.17
N ILE A 88 -4.26 12.75 -11.68
CA ILE A 88 -5.43 13.32 -12.33
C ILE A 88 -5.60 14.80 -11.94
N GLY A 89 -5.41 15.13 -10.66
CA GLY A 89 -5.62 16.48 -10.15
C GLY A 89 -4.58 17.47 -10.66
N GLU A 90 -3.30 17.12 -10.58
CA GLU A 90 -2.20 17.96 -11.05
C GLU A 90 -1.86 17.68 -12.51
N GLY A 91 -1.79 16.40 -12.91
CA GLY A 91 -1.38 16.02 -14.27
C GLY A 91 -2.44 16.24 -15.34
N ALA A 92 -3.73 16.00 -15.06
CA ALA A 92 -4.84 16.24 -15.99
C ALA A 92 -5.59 17.56 -15.72
N GLY A 93 -5.18 18.33 -14.70
CA GLY A 93 -5.75 19.64 -14.38
C GLY A 93 -7.07 19.62 -13.60
N LEU A 94 -7.50 18.48 -13.06
CA LEU A 94 -8.73 18.35 -12.27
C LEU A 94 -8.48 18.76 -10.81
N THR A 95 -8.13 20.01 -10.57
CA THR A 95 -7.67 20.51 -9.26
C THR A 95 -8.70 20.35 -8.13
N PHE A 96 -9.99 20.24 -8.44
CA PHE A 96 -11.04 19.95 -7.45
C PHE A 96 -10.89 18.58 -6.76
N LEU A 97 -10.07 17.67 -7.32
CA LEU A 97 -9.75 16.38 -6.71
C LEU A 97 -8.68 16.49 -5.63
N MET A 98 -7.86 17.56 -5.61
CA MET A 98 -6.76 17.70 -4.66
C MET A 98 -7.18 17.66 -3.18
N PRO A 99 -8.32 18.23 -2.76
CA PRO A 99 -8.80 18.08 -1.39
C PRO A 99 -9.14 16.62 -1.03
N THR A 100 -9.49 15.79 -2.00
CA THR A 100 -9.81 14.36 -1.76
C THR A 100 -8.58 13.54 -1.36
N THR A 101 -7.37 14.05 -1.60
CA THR A 101 -6.13 13.44 -1.09
C THR A 101 -6.16 13.30 0.44
N LEU A 102 -6.82 14.21 1.16
CA LEU A 102 -7.02 14.09 2.61
C LEU A 102 -7.93 12.92 2.98
N LEU A 103 -8.94 12.63 2.17
CA LEU A 103 -9.83 11.47 2.37
C LEU A 103 -9.05 10.17 2.19
N TRP A 104 -8.28 10.06 1.10
CA TRP A 104 -7.48 8.86 0.80
C TRP A 104 -6.34 8.67 1.81
N GLY A 105 -5.65 9.75 2.18
CA GLY A 105 -4.66 9.75 3.25
C GLY A 105 -5.27 9.40 4.60
N GLY A 106 -6.47 9.92 4.89
CA GLY A 106 -7.25 9.56 6.08
C GLY A 106 -7.56 8.07 6.14
N ALA A 107 -7.91 7.44 5.01
CA ALA A 107 -8.13 6.00 4.96
C ALA A 107 -6.85 5.21 5.31
N LEU A 108 -5.69 5.62 4.79
CA LEU A 108 -4.40 5.02 5.15
C LEU A 108 -4.09 5.20 6.65
N ILE A 109 -4.29 6.41 7.18
CA ILE A 109 -4.06 6.73 8.58
C ILE A 109 -4.94 5.86 9.48
N VAL A 110 -6.25 5.81 9.22
CA VAL A 110 -7.19 4.99 10.00
C VAL A 110 -6.81 3.51 9.90
N SER A 111 -6.45 3.02 8.71
CA SER A 111 -5.98 1.64 8.54
C SER A 111 -4.74 1.34 9.40
N MET A 112 -3.77 2.25 9.46
CA MET A 112 -2.56 2.09 10.28
C MET A 112 -2.87 2.19 11.77
N LEU A 113 -3.75 3.11 12.18
CA LEU A 113 -4.16 3.25 13.57
C LEU A 113 -4.92 2.03 14.07
N ILE A 114 -5.75 1.41 13.24
CA ILE A 114 -6.40 0.13 13.56
C ILE A 114 -5.35 -0.96 13.81
N MET A 115 -4.36 -1.07 12.93
CA MET A 115 -3.29 -2.07 13.09
C MET A 115 -2.45 -1.80 14.34
N LEU A 116 -2.14 -0.54 14.62
CA LEU A 116 -1.44 -0.13 15.83
C LEU A 116 -2.24 -0.51 17.07
N TYR A 117 -3.51 -0.13 17.14
CA TYR A 117 -4.40 -0.46 18.24
C TYR A 117 -4.44 -1.98 18.47
N HIS A 118 -4.68 -2.76 17.43
CA HIS A 118 -4.72 -4.22 17.53
C HIS A 118 -3.40 -4.80 18.02
N THR A 119 -2.27 -4.27 17.55
CA THR A 119 -0.93 -4.71 17.98
C THR A 119 -0.69 -4.42 19.46
N LEU A 120 -1.23 -3.32 19.98
CA LEU A 120 -1.06 -2.92 21.38
C LEU A 120 -2.03 -3.65 22.34
N THR A 121 -3.23 -4.01 21.88
CA THR A 121 -4.30 -4.55 22.75
C THR A 121 -4.54 -6.05 22.64
N ALA A 122 -4.00 -6.71 21.60
CA ALA A 122 -4.12 -8.16 21.50
C ALA A 122 -3.20 -8.84 22.51
N ASP A 123 -3.78 -9.60 23.45
CA ASP A 123 -3.02 -10.41 24.40
C ASP A 123 -2.19 -11.47 23.65
N ALA A 124 -0.96 -11.71 24.11
CA ALA A 124 -0.02 -12.69 23.55
C ALA A 124 -0.53 -14.16 23.58
N GLY A 125 -1.73 -14.41 24.10
CA GLY A 125 -2.30 -15.73 24.37
C GLY A 125 -3.09 -16.38 23.23
N SER A 126 -3.34 -15.71 22.11
CA SER A 126 -4.13 -16.28 20.98
C SER A 126 -3.29 -16.77 19.79
N GLY A 127 -1.96 -16.90 19.95
CA GLY A 127 -1.01 -17.32 18.91
C GLY A 127 -0.55 -18.77 18.96
N GLY A 128 -1.32 -19.66 19.59
CA GLY A 128 -1.04 -21.10 19.61
C GLY A 128 -1.23 -21.77 18.24
N ALA A 129 -0.28 -21.59 17.32
CA ALA A 129 -0.08 -22.46 16.16
C ALA A 129 1.34 -22.31 15.59
N GLY A 130 2.26 -23.13 16.12
CA GLY A 130 3.41 -23.69 15.40
C GLY A 130 4.46 -22.72 14.84
N ALA A 131 5.37 -22.26 15.69
CA ALA A 131 6.71 -21.92 15.20
C ALA A 131 7.35 -23.21 14.66
N ALA A 132 7.76 -23.14 13.39
CA ALA A 132 8.33 -24.21 12.61
C ALA A 132 9.44 -24.96 13.36
N GLY A 133 9.25 -26.27 13.54
CA GLY A 133 10.37 -27.17 13.81
C GLY A 133 11.30 -27.12 12.60
N VAL A 134 12.46 -26.49 12.76
CA VAL A 134 13.59 -26.69 11.86
C VAL A 134 14.00 -28.15 12.05
N ALA A 135 13.65 -29.01 11.09
CA ALA A 135 14.26 -30.33 11.02
C ALA A 135 15.76 -30.14 10.70
N PRO A 136 16.69 -30.79 11.42
CA PRO A 136 18.08 -30.83 11.02
C PRO A 136 18.17 -31.37 9.58
N ALA A 137 18.98 -30.73 8.74
CA ALA A 137 19.34 -31.31 7.46
C ALA A 137 20.27 -32.49 7.74
N ASP A 138 19.76 -33.70 7.60
CA ASP A 138 20.59 -34.89 7.45
C ASP A 138 20.87 -35.09 5.94
N ASP A 139 22.15 -35.29 5.64
CA ASP A 139 22.83 -35.53 4.34
C ASP A 139 23.47 -34.32 3.63
#